data_AF-A0A3M8CHW5-F1
#
_entry.id   AF-A0A3M8CHW5-F1
#
_cell.length_a   1.000
_cell.length_b   1.000
_cell.length_c   1.000
_cell.angle_alpha   90.00
_cell.angle_beta   90.00
_cell.angle_gamma   90.00
#
_symmetry.space_group_name_H-M   'P 1'
#
loop_
_entity.id
_entity.type
_entity.pdbx_description
1 polymer ?
#
loop_
_entity_poly.entity_id
_entity_poly.type
_entity_poly.pdbx_seq_one_letter_code
_entity_poly.pdbx_strand_id
1 'polypeptide(L)'
;VFAKVGMEPSGDPFNSIIKLETMNSHKPLNPMINAGAIAVASLIDGSDVKERFQRVCRLLHRITGNEQIALDENVYASEKRTGDRNRSLAYFMKSTGVLEGDVEDALDLYFRLCSITVHCSDLAKIGLFLAEWGRIAGESSP
;
A
#
# COMPACT_ATOMS: atom_id res chain seq x y z
N VAL A 1 -13.00 -2.49 -0.49
CA VAL A 1 -11.73 -2.98 -1.09
C VAL A 1 -11.96 -3.78 -2.37
N PHE A 2 -12.60 -4.96 -2.33
CA PHE A 2 -12.68 -5.86 -3.50
C PHE A 2 -13.52 -5.34 -4.70
N ALA A 3 -14.26 -4.26 -4.52
CA ALA A 3 -14.84 -3.53 -5.64
C ALA A 3 -13.76 -2.87 -6.54
N LYS A 4 -12.54 -2.62 -6.03
CA LYS A 4 -11.45 -1.92 -6.72
C LYS A 4 -10.23 -2.80 -7.03
N VAL A 5 -9.97 -3.85 -6.25
CA VAL A 5 -8.80 -4.73 -6.40
C VAL A 5 -9.24 -6.20 -6.31
N GLY A 6 -8.71 -7.07 -7.15
CA GLY A 6 -9.01 -8.50 -7.17
C GLY A 6 -8.24 -9.33 -6.14
N MET A 7 -8.27 -10.65 -6.32
CA MET A 7 -7.56 -11.65 -5.50
C MET A 7 -6.72 -12.64 -6.35
N GLU A 8 -6.62 -12.41 -7.65
CA GLU A 8 -6.03 -13.37 -8.60
C GLU A 8 -4.51 -13.22 -8.70
N PRO A 9 -3.75 -14.31 -8.80
CA PRO A 9 -2.31 -14.24 -9.06
C PRO A 9 -2.04 -13.59 -10.42
N SER A 10 -1.02 -12.72 -10.50
CA SER A 10 -0.71 -12.02 -11.75
C SER A 10 0.09 -12.85 -12.72
N GLY A 11 1.00 -13.74 -12.30
CA GLY A 11 1.91 -14.49 -13.18
C GLY A 11 2.94 -13.62 -13.95
N ASP A 12 2.67 -12.34 -14.12
CA ASP A 12 3.53 -11.31 -14.69
C ASP A 12 4.33 -10.57 -13.61
N PRO A 13 5.41 -9.85 -14.00
CA PRO A 13 6.13 -8.95 -13.09
C PRO A 13 5.19 -7.99 -12.36
N PHE A 14 5.51 -7.71 -11.09
CA PHE A 14 4.66 -6.93 -10.16
C PHE A 14 4.33 -5.50 -10.64
N ASN A 15 5.04 -5.00 -11.64
CA ASN A 15 4.89 -3.66 -12.20
C ASN A 15 4.25 -3.67 -13.62
N SER A 16 3.82 -4.83 -14.12
CA SER A 16 3.22 -4.99 -15.45
C SER A 16 1.86 -4.28 -15.58
N ILE A 17 1.64 -3.61 -16.72
CA ILE A 17 0.35 -2.98 -17.08
C ILE A 17 -0.54 -3.90 -17.93
N ILE A 18 0.02 -4.96 -18.52
CA ILE A 18 -0.64 -5.77 -19.56
C ILE A 18 -1.99 -6.31 -19.11
N LYS A 19 -2.04 -6.93 -17.92
CA LYS A 19 -3.30 -7.48 -17.40
C LYS A 19 -4.28 -6.41 -16.93
N LEU A 20 -3.79 -5.22 -16.59
CA LEU A 20 -4.65 -4.10 -16.23
C LEU A 20 -5.39 -3.53 -17.45
N GLU A 21 -4.70 -3.52 -18.61
CA GLU A 21 -5.26 -3.07 -19.89
C GLU A 21 -6.17 -4.11 -20.55
N THR A 22 -5.80 -5.39 -20.50
CA THR A 22 -6.46 -6.45 -21.29
C THR A 22 -7.68 -7.07 -20.60
N MET A 23 -7.86 -6.85 -19.30
CA MET A 23 -9.00 -7.39 -18.56
C MET A 23 -10.19 -6.43 -18.55
N ASN A 24 -11.39 -6.98 -18.80
CA ASN A 24 -12.66 -6.25 -18.85
C ASN A 24 -13.00 -5.46 -17.58
N SER A 25 -12.46 -5.86 -16.41
CA SER A 25 -12.73 -5.18 -15.15
C SER A 25 -11.86 -3.94 -14.94
N HIS A 26 -10.72 -3.84 -15.65
CA HIS A 26 -9.66 -2.83 -15.45
C HIS A 26 -9.11 -2.72 -14.02
N LYS A 27 -9.51 -3.63 -13.13
CA LYS A 27 -9.07 -3.68 -11.73
C LYS A 27 -7.70 -4.36 -11.64
N PRO A 28 -6.78 -3.88 -10.79
CA PRO A 28 -5.59 -4.62 -10.45
C PRO A 28 -5.95 -6.00 -9.92
N LEU A 29 -5.18 -7.01 -10.34
CA LEU A 29 -5.49 -8.41 -10.06
C LEU A 29 -5.45 -8.76 -8.58
N ASN A 30 -4.54 -8.16 -7.82
CA ASN A 30 -4.33 -8.43 -6.41
C ASN A 30 -3.59 -7.25 -5.76
N PRO A 31 -3.63 -7.12 -4.42
CA PRO A 31 -2.98 -6.00 -3.73
C PRO A 31 -1.45 -6.10 -3.66
N MET A 32 -0.83 -7.20 -4.13
CA MET A 32 0.62 -7.44 -4.02
C MET A 32 1.40 -6.93 -5.24
N ILE A 33 0.72 -6.51 -6.31
CA ILE A 33 1.33 -5.81 -7.46
C ILE A 33 1.23 -4.29 -7.29
N ASN A 34 2.09 -3.52 -7.95
CA ASN A 34 2.15 -2.05 -7.77
C ASN A 34 0.80 -1.37 -7.99
N ALA A 35 0.10 -1.70 -9.07
CA ALA A 35 -1.22 -1.14 -9.35
C ALA A 35 -2.23 -1.43 -8.22
N GLY A 36 -2.19 -2.66 -7.67
CA GLY A 36 -3.05 -3.06 -6.56
C GLY A 36 -2.68 -2.37 -5.26
N ALA A 37 -1.39 -2.26 -4.95
CA ALA A 37 -0.90 -1.56 -3.77
C ALA A 37 -1.23 -0.06 -3.81
N ILE A 38 -1.09 0.60 -4.95
CA ILE A 38 -1.51 2.01 -5.14
C ILE A 38 -3.02 2.15 -4.96
N ALA A 39 -3.82 1.24 -5.52
CA ALA A 39 -5.27 1.24 -5.34
C ALA A 39 -5.69 0.92 -3.90
N VAL A 40 -4.95 0.10 -3.15
CA VAL A 40 -5.20 -0.13 -1.73
C VAL A 40 -4.81 1.09 -0.90
N ALA A 41 -3.66 1.71 -1.19
CA ALA A 41 -3.22 2.93 -0.54
C ALA A 41 -4.29 4.03 -0.69
N SER A 42 -4.86 4.19 -1.89
CA SER A 42 -5.91 5.18 -2.17
C SER A 42 -7.19 4.97 -1.36
N LEU A 43 -7.43 3.76 -0.82
CA LEU A 43 -8.59 3.41 0.01
C LEU A 43 -8.38 3.57 1.52
N ILE A 44 -7.15 3.89 1.97
CA ILE A 44 -6.87 4.13 3.39
C ILE A 44 -7.61 5.39 3.84
N ASP A 45 -8.44 5.26 4.86
CA ASP A 45 -9.25 6.34 5.42
C ASP A 45 -8.41 7.43 6.11
N GLY A 46 -8.80 8.69 5.91
CA GLY A 46 -8.19 9.89 6.45
C GLY A 46 -8.39 11.11 5.54
N SER A 47 -8.33 12.30 6.14
CA SER A 47 -8.61 13.58 5.46
C SER A 47 -7.49 14.04 4.52
N ASP A 48 -6.24 13.64 4.81
CA ASP A 48 -5.07 13.95 3.99
C ASP A 48 -4.04 12.82 4.01
N VAL A 49 -2.99 12.93 3.18
CA VAL A 49 -1.92 11.91 3.08
C VAL A 49 -1.20 11.70 4.41
N LYS A 50 -1.02 12.76 5.20
CA LYS A 50 -0.30 12.68 6.48
C LYS A 50 -1.08 11.87 7.50
N GLU A 51 -2.38 12.13 7.64
CA GLU A 51 -3.26 11.38 8.53
C GLU A 51 -3.31 9.90 8.15
N ARG A 52 -3.45 9.61 6.85
CA ARG A 52 -3.50 8.25 6.31
C ARG A 52 -2.20 7.50 6.55
N PHE A 53 -1.06 8.14 6.34
CA PHE A 53 0.25 7.59 6.64
C PHE A 53 0.42 7.30 8.14
N GLN A 54 0.09 8.27 9.00
CA GLN A 54 0.15 8.09 10.45
C GLN A 54 -0.79 6.99 10.95
N ARG A 55 -1.94 6.78 10.30
CA ARG A 55 -2.85 5.67 10.61
C ARG A 55 -2.16 4.32 10.45
N VAL A 56 -1.39 4.13 9.38
CA VAL A 56 -0.61 2.92 9.15
C VAL A 56 0.54 2.81 10.15
N CYS A 57 1.30 3.88 10.38
CA CYS A 57 2.38 3.87 11.39
C CYS A 57 1.86 3.49 12.78
N ARG A 58 0.73 4.06 13.23
CA ARG A 58 0.11 3.69 14.53
C ARG A 58 -0.24 2.20 14.60
N LEU A 59 -0.72 1.61 13.51
CA LEU A 59 -0.99 0.17 13.46
C LEU A 59 0.32 -0.62 13.58
N LEU A 60 1.36 -0.24 12.85
CA LEU A 60 2.68 -0.88 12.92
C LEU A 60 3.30 -0.75 14.31
N HIS A 61 3.22 0.43 14.94
CA HIS A 61 3.68 0.68 16.31
C HIS A 61 2.98 -0.25 17.31
N ARG A 62 1.64 -0.37 17.21
CA ARG A 62 0.87 -1.29 18.06
C ARG A 62 1.24 -2.75 17.86
N ILE A 63 1.38 -3.20 16.62
CA ILE A 63 1.73 -4.59 16.29
C ILE A 63 3.14 -4.95 16.78
N THR A 64 4.09 -4.02 16.61
CA THR A 64 5.52 -4.29 16.82
C THR A 64 6.00 -3.88 18.21
N GLY A 65 5.29 -2.99 18.89
CA GLY A 65 5.76 -2.30 20.10
C GLY A 65 6.96 -1.36 19.85
N ASN A 66 7.24 -1.02 18.59
CA ASN A 66 8.40 -0.23 18.20
C ASN A 66 7.97 1.17 17.72
N GLU A 67 8.04 2.16 18.61
CA GLU A 67 7.73 3.58 18.31
C GLU A 67 8.73 4.25 17.36
N GLN A 68 9.86 3.60 17.04
CA GLN A 68 10.88 4.15 16.13
C GLN A 68 10.58 3.86 14.65
N ILE A 69 9.56 3.06 14.33
CA ILE A 69 9.16 2.82 12.94
C ILE A 69 8.68 4.14 12.35
N ALA A 70 9.40 4.64 11.36
CA ALA A 70 9.16 5.93 10.75
C ALA A 70 9.51 5.91 9.26
N LEU A 71 9.22 7.02 8.60
CA LEU A 71 9.58 7.25 7.20
C LEU A 71 11.09 7.44 7.06
N ASP A 72 11.71 6.75 6.11
CA ASP A 72 13.02 7.13 5.58
C ASP A 72 12.86 8.19 4.50
N GLU A 73 13.18 9.43 4.83
CA GLU A 73 13.05 10.57 3.92
C GLU A 73 13.94 10.45 2.68
N ASN A 74 15.10 9.78 2.78
CA ASN A 74 16.01 9.62 1.65
C ASN A 74 15.45 8.61 0.64
N VAL A 75 14.93 7.48 1.14
CA VAL A 75 14.28 6.47 0.30
C VAL A 75 13.03 7.05 -0.33
N TYR A 76 12.20 7.74 0.44
CA TYR A 76 10.98 8.40 -0.06
C TYR A 76 11.28 9.41 -1.18
N ALA A 77 12.27 10.30 -0.97
CA ALA A 77 12.66 11.26 -1.99
C ALA A 77 13.22 10.58 -3.25
N SER A 78 13.87 9.42 -3.12
CA SER A 78 14.37 8.62 -4.24
C SER A 78 13.23 7.97 -5.03
N GLU A 79 12.30 7.29 -4.35
CA GLU A 79 11.14 6.63 -4.95
C GLU A 79 10.23 7.63 -5.67
N LYS A 80 9.90 8.74 -5.00
CA LYS A 80 9.03 9.77 -5.58
C LYS A 80 9.59 10.39 -6.87
N ARG A 81 10.92 10.55 -6.93
CA ARG A 81 11.63 11.11 -8.10
C ARG A 81 11.65 10.17 -9.30
N THR A 82 11.68 8.87 -9.06
CA THR A 82 11.83 7.83 -10.11
C THR A 82 10.53 7.06 -10.39
N GLY A 83 9.42 7.49 -9.78
CA GLY A 83 8.13 6.80 -9.80
C GLY A 83 7.30 6.90 -11.09
N ASP A 84 7.90 7.19 -12.25
CA ASP A 84 7.15 7.46 -13.50
C ASP A 84 6.29 6.28 -13.95
N ARG A 85 6.77 5.05 -13.74
CA ARG A 85 5.97 3.85 -14.02
C ARG A 85 4.74 3.76 -13.12
N ASN A 86 4.89 4.12 -11.84
CA ASN A 86 3.76 4.15 -10.91
C ASN A 86 2.79 5.29 -11.25
N ARG A 87 3.29 6.44 -11.73
CA ARG A 87 2.44 7.50 -12.30
C ARG A 87 1.63 6.99 -13.49
N SER A 88 2.27 6.31 -14.43
CA SER A 88 1.57 5.71 -15.59
C SER A 88 0.45 4.76 -15.13
N LEU A 89 0.72 3.86 -14.18
CA LEU A 89 -0.29 2.96 -13.63
C LEU A 89 -1.43 3.70 -12.92
N ALA A 90 -1.11 4.73 -12.13
CA ALA A 90 -2.10 5.48 -11.37
C ALA A 90 -3.01 6.32 -12.27
N TYR A 91 -2.46 6.98 -13.29
CA TYR A 91 -3.26 7.70 -14.29
C TYR A 91 -4.13 6.76 -15.13
N PHE A 92 -3.62 5.57 -15.47
CA PHE A 92 -4.44 4.53 -16.13
C PHE A 92 -5.60 4.08 -15.24
N MET A 93 -5.34 3.84 -13.95
CA MET A 93 -6.41 3.47 -13.01
C MET A 93 -7.41 4.60 -12.79
N LYS A 94 -6.99 5.87 -12.90
CA LYS A 94 -7.90 7.03 -12.84
C LYS A 94 -8.79 7.11 -14.08
N SER A 95 -8.24 6.87 -15.28
CA SER A 95 -9.03 6.92 -16.52
C SER A 95 -10.09 5.81 -16.60
N THR A 96 -9.85 4.69 -15.92
CA THR A 96 -10.79 3.53 -15.84
C THR A 96 -11.68 3.55 -14.60
N GLY A 97 -11.58 4.58 -13.75
CA GLY A 97 -12.42 4.73 -12.54
C GLY A 97 -12.07 3.79 -11.38
N VAL A 98 -10.95 3.07 -11.46
CA VAL A 98 -10.45 2.28 -10.33
C VAL A 98 -9.91 3.19 -9.23
N LEU A 99 -9.09 4.17 -9.60
CA LEU A 99 -8.56 5.17 -8.68
C LEU A 99 -9.44 6.43 -8.75
N GLU A 100 -9.98 6.81 -7.61
CA GLU A 100 -10.76 8.04 -7.43
C GLU A 100 -9.92 9.08 -6.67
N GLY A 101 -10.26 10.36 -6.84
CA GLY A 101 -9.53 11.46 -6.20
C GLY A 101 -8.26 11.88 -6.95
N ASP A 102 -7.31 12.45 -6.21
CA ASP A 102 -6.04 12.93 -6.75
C ASP A 102 -5.01 11.79 -6.89
N VAL A 103 -4.33 11.75 -8.05
CA VAL A 103 -3.34 10.70 -8.36
C VAL A 103 -2.06 10.91 -7.56
N GLU A 104 -1.60 12.15 -7.42
CA GLU A 104 -0.38 12.45 -6.69
C GLU A 104 -0.57 12.23 -5.20
N ASP A 105 -1.76 12.45 -4.63
CA ASP A 105 -2.05 12.08 -3.24
C ASP A 105 -1.95 10.57 -3.00
N ALA A 106 -2.54 9.76 -3.90
CA ALA A 106 -2.48 8.31 -3.80
C ALA A 106 -1.04 7.78 -3.95
N LEU A 107 -0.28 8.37 -4.88
CA LEU A 107 1.13 8.05 -5.07
C LEU A 107 2.01 8.53 -3.92
N ASP A 108 1.76 9.71 -3.36
CA ASP A 108 2.51 10.23 -2.22
C ASP A 108 2.38 9.29 -1.04
N LEU A 109 1.16 8.84 -0.74
CA LEU A 109 0.93 7.86 0.30
C LEU A 109 1.63 6.53 -0.03
N TYR A 110 1.50 6.01 -1.26
CA TYR A 110 2.16 4.78 -1.67
C TYR A 110 3.68 4.84 -1.48
N PHE A 111 4.35 5.90 -1.94
CA PHE A 111 5.80 6.08 -1.77
C PHE A 111 6.19 6.19 -0.29
N ARG A 112 5.40 6.91 0.52
CA ARG A 112 5.66 6.97 1.97
C ARG A 112 5.59 5.59 2.63
N LEU A 113 4.60 4.78 2.26
CA LEU A 113 4.42 3.43 2.81
C LEU A 113 5.57 2.49 2.41
N CYS A 114 6.04 2.56 1.16
CA CYS A 114 7.19 1.79 0.68
C CYS A 114 8.51 2.22 1.32
N SER A 115 8.57 3.44 1.85
CA SER A 115 9.75 4.02 2.49
C SER A 115 9.75 3.92 4.02
N ILE A 116 8.89 3.08 4.62
CA ILE A 116 8.91 2.84 6.07
C ILE A 116 10.10 1.92 6.43
N THR A 117 10.94 2.35 7.37
CA THR A 117 12.03 1.52 7.89
C THR A 117 11.56 0.61 9.01
N VAL A 118 11.93 -0.67 8.92
CA VAL A 118 11.66 -1.70 9.93
C VAL A 118 12.87 -2.61 10.10
N HIS A 119 13.02 -3.22 11.28
CA HIS A 119 13.99 -4.29 11.50
C HIS A 119 13.37 -5.67 11.24
N CYS A 120 14.21 -6.70 11.08
CA CYS A 120 13.75 -8.09 10.91
C CYS A 120 12.82 -8.55 12.05
N SER A 121 13.07 -8.09 13.28
CA SER A 121 12.21 -8.36 14.44
C SER A 121 10.81 -7.76 14.30
N ASP A 122 10.69 -6.59 13.67
CA ASP A 122 9.41 -5.93 13.44
C ASP A 122 8.60 -6.68 12.38
N LEU A 123 9.26 -7.08 11.28
CA LEU A 123 8.66 -7.94 10.26
C LEU A 123 8.17 -9.29 10.82
N ALA A 124 8.96 -9.92 11.70
CA ALA A 124 8.55 -11.16 12.35
C ALA A 124 7.29 -10.98 13.21
N LYS A 125 7.18 -9.86 13.95
CA LYS A 125 5.98 -9.54 14.74
C LYS A 125 4.76 -9.25 13.86
N ILE A 126 4.94 -8.57 12.73
CA ILE A 126 3.87 -8.36 11.73
C ILE A 126 3.40 -9.71 11.18
N GLY A 127 4.33 -10.62 10.86
CA GLY A 127 4.01 -11.99 10.44
C GLY A 127 3.23 -12.76 11.51
N LEU A 128 3.64 -12.67 12.78
CA LEU A 128 2.94 -13.30 13.89
C LEU A 128 1.53 -12.73 14.08
N PHE A 129 1.35 -11.41 13.99
CA PHE A 129 0.04 -10.76 14.06
C PHE A 129 -0.92 -11.30 12.97
N LEU A 130 -0.44 -11.49 11.75
CA LEU A 130 -1.23 -12.09 10.67
C LEU A 130 -1.54 -13.57 10.94
N ALA A 131 -0.55 -14.34 11.43
CA ALA A 131 -0.73 -15.75 11.77
C ALA A 131 -1.71 -15.96 12.95
N GLU A 132 -1.80 -14.98 13.85
CA GLU A 132 -2.72 -14.94 15.00
C GLU A 132 -4.06 -14.27 14.67
N TRP A 133 -4.42 -14.20 13.38
CA TRP A 133 -5.72 -13.70 12.91
C TRP A 133 -5.99 -12.24 13.32
N GLY A 134 -4.94 -11.43 13.39
CA GLY A 134 -5.03 -10.02 13.76
C GLY A 134 -5.06 -9.75 15.27
N ARG A 135 -4.69 -10.72 16.11
CA ARG A 135 -4.51 -10.49 17.55
C ARG A 135 -3.14 -9.89 17.84
N ILE A 136 -3.12 -8.82 18.64
CA ILE A 136 -1.89 -8.22 19.15
C ILE A 136 -1.58 -8.86 20.49
N ALA A 137 -0.36 -9.38 20.65
CA ALA A 137 0.06 -10.04 21.87
C ALA A 137 -0.04 -9.09 23.06
N GLY A 138 -0.80 -9.47 24.09
CA GLY A 138 -1.03 -8.65 25.29
C GLY A 138 -2.21 -7.68 25.20
N GLU A 139 -2.89 -7.58 24.06
CA GLU A 139 -4.20 -6.92 23.96
C GLU A 139 -5.33 -7.98 24.03
N SER A 140 -6.38 -7.69 24.79
CA SER A 140 -7.62 -8.47 24.76
C SER A 140 -8.20 -8.42 23.34
N SER A 141 -8.74 -9.54 22.84
CA SER A 141 -9.49 -9.53 21.57
C SER A 141 -10.57 -8.43 21.61
N PRO A 142 -10.77 -7.67 20.52
CA PRO A 142 -11.87 -6.72 20.41
C PRO A 142 -13.23 -7.40 20.49
#